data_AF-A0A833Z315-F1
#
_entry.id   AF-A0A833Z315-F1
#
_cell.length_a   1.000
_cell.length_b   1.000
_cell.length_c   1.000
_cell.angle_alpha   90.00
_cell.angle_beta   90.00
_cell.angle_gamma   90.00
#
_symmetry.space_group_name_H-M   'P 1'
#
loop_
_entity.id
_entity.type
_entity.pdbx_description
1 polymer ?
#
loop_
_entity_poly.entity_id
_entity_poly.type
_entity_poly.pdbx_seq_one_letter_code
_entity_poly.pdbx_strand_id
1 'polypeptide(L)'
;MLHQFLQYHVLSDSKPLACLLLSLESFYPPAHQLSLDMLKRLSTANDEIVEVLLSKHQVLAALRFIRGIGGHDNISARKFLDAAKQTEDNMLFYTIFRFFEQRNQRLRGNPNFTPGEHCEEHVAFFKQVFGDQALMRPTTF
;
A
#
# COMPACT_ATOMS: atom_id res chain seq x y z
N MET A 1 14.22 28.08 4.10
CA MET A 1 15.58 27.65 4.51
C MET A 1 15.69 26.13 4.57
N LEU A 2 15.01 25.41 5.48
CA LEU A 2 15.10 23.92 5.58
C LEU A 2 14.80 23.17 4.27
N HIS A 3 13.76 23.60 3.52
CA HIS A 3 13.40 23.03 2.22
C HIS A 3 14.57 22.97 1.23
N GLN A 4 15.35 24.05 1.14
CA GLN A 4 16.46 24.15 0.21
C GLN A 4 17.61 23.21 0.60
N PHE A 5 17.94 23.10 1.89
CA PHE A 5 18.99 22.17 2.33
C PHE A 5 18.65 20.70 2.04
N LEU A 6 17.37 20.34 2.12
CA LEU A 6 16.88 19.00 1.79
C LEU A 6 16.83 18.78 0.27
N GLN A 7 16.38 19.78 -0.49
CA GLN A 7 16.29 19.72 -1.96
C GLN A 7 17.67 19.69 -2.64
N TYR A 8 18.67 20.36 -2.07
CA TYR A 8 20.05 20.37 -2.57
C TYR A 8 20.96 19.32 -1.93
N HIS A 9 20.40 18.33 -1.21
CA HIS A 9 21.14 17.24 -0.57
C HIS A 9 22.28 17.70 0.36
N VAL A 10 22.16 18.86 0.99
CA VAL A 10 23.13 19.33 2.00
C VAL A 10 23.07 18.45 3.24
N LEU A 11 21.91 17.82 3.50
CA LEU A 11 21.73 16.76 4.47
C LEU A 11 21.71 15.42 3.75
N SER A 12 22.55 14.47 4.19
CA SER A 12 22.55 13.11 3.65
C SER A 12 21.21 12.41 3.93
N ASP A 13 20.71 11.69 2.92
CA ASP A 13 19.50 10.89 3.05
C ASP A 13 19.69 9.84 4.17
N SER A 14 18.71 9.71 5.06
CA SER A 14 18.74 8.66 6.09
C SER A 14 17.32 8.33 6.58
N LYS A 15 17.09 7.07 7.00
CA LYS A 15 15.80 6.65 7.56
C LYS A 15 15.38 7.49 8.78
N PRO A 16 16.27 7.78 9.77
CA PRO A 16 15.89 8.61 10.92
C PRO A 16 15.47 10.03 10.52
N LEU A 17 16.14 10.63 9.53
CA LEU A 17 15.81 11.97 9.04
C LEU A 17 14.45 11.99 8.33
N ALA A 18 14.16 10.99 7.50
CA ALA A 18 12.85 10.87 6.86
C ALA A 18 11.72 10.67 7.89
N CYS A 19 11.93 9.85 8.92
CA CYS A 19 10.97 9.69 10.01
C CYS A 19 10.74 10.99 10.79
N LEU A 20 11.80 11.76 11.03
CA LEU A 20 11.68 13.09 11.65
C LEU A 20 10.91 14.07 10.76
N LEU A 21 11.10 14.04 9.45
CA LEU A 21 10.31 14.86 8.53
C LEU A 21 8.83 14.49 8.55
N LEU A 22 8.52 13.19 8.63
CA LEU A 22 7.14 12.71 8.77
C LEU A 22 6.48 13.21 10.06
N SER A 23 7.19 13.32 11.18
CA SER A 23 6.61 13.85 12.43
C SER A 23 6.36 15.36 12.38
N LEU A 24 7.00 16.09 11.46
CA LEU A 24 6.88 17.53 11.28
C LEU A 24 5.82 17.94 10.24
N GLU A 25 5.23 16.98 9.52
CA GLU A 25 4.38 17.27 8.36
C GLU A 25 3.12 18.08 8.68
N SER A 26 2.60 17.97 9.91
CA SER A 26 1.44 18.75 10.38
C SER A 26 1.74 20.25 10.44
N PHE A 27 2.98 20.62 10.72
CA PHE A 27 3.47 22.00 10.75
C PHE A 27 4.11 22.43 9.43
N TYR A 28 4.62 21.46 8.67
CA TYR A 28 5.28 21.69 7.40
C TYR A 28 4.83 20.65 6.36
N PRO A 29 3.69 20.87 5.68
CA PRO A 29 3.13 19.91 4.72
C PRO A 29 4.10 19.38 3.65
N PRO A 30 5.06 20.17 3.13
CA PRO A 30 6.07 19.65 2.19
C PRO A 30 7.01 18.59 2.79
N ALA A 31 7.10 18.45 4.12
CA ALA A 31 7.92 17.43 4.77
C ALA A 31 7.53 16.02 4.35
N HIS A 32 6.23 15.78 4.08
CA HIS A 32 5.74 14.49 3.65
C HIS A 32 6.37 14.05 2.33
N GLN A 33 6.27 14.88 1.28
CA GLN A 33 6.87 14.56 -0.02
C GLN A 33 8.40 14.44 0.06
N LEU A 34 9.06 15.34 0.81
CA LEU A 34 10.52 15.28 1.01
C LEU A 34 10.96 13.98 1.69
N SER A 35 10.21 13.51 2.69
CA SER A 35 10.49 12.26 3.38
C SER A 35 10.35 11.05 2.45
N LEU A 36 9.30 11.01 1.62
CA LEU A 36 9.09 9.95 0.65
C LEU A 36 10.17 9.94 -0.43
N ASP A 37 10.56 11.11 -0.94
CA ASP A 37 11.64 11.23 -1.92
C ASP A 37 12.98 10.77 -1.34
N MET A 38 13.26 11.11 -0.09
CA MET A 38 14.45 10.65 0.64
C MET A 38 14.45 9.13 0.82
N LEU A 39 13.36 8.55 1.31
CA LEU A 39 13.23 7.10 1.48
C LEU A 39 13.37 6.36 0.15
N LYS A 40 12.79 6.92 -0.93
CA LYS A 40 12.86 6.33 -2.27
C LYS A 40 14.29 6.29 -2.80
N ARG A 41 15.10 7.34 -2.57
CA ARG A 41 16.51 7.36 -2.96
C ARG A 41 17.37 6.35 -2.20
N LEU A 42 17.05 6.08 -0.94
CA LEU A 42 17.77 5.09 -0.12
C LEU A 42 17.61 3.64 -0.63
N SER A 43 16.57 3.33 -1.40
CA SER A 43 16.26 2.01 -2.00
C SER A 43 16.09 0.83 -1.01
N THR A 44 16.47 1.01 0.26
CA THR A 44 16.42 0.06 1.36
C THR A 44 15.25 0.31 2.30
N ALA A 45 14.36 1.25 1.94
CA ALA A 45 13.27 1.72 2.79
C ALA A 45 11.87 1.50 2.17
N ASN A 46 11.75 0.52 1.26
CA ASN A 46 10.51 0.31 0.51
C ASN A 46 9.34 -0.10 1.40
N ASP A 47 9.59 -0.93 2.42
CA ASP A 47 8.57 -1.37 3.37
C ASP A 47 8.09 -0.19 4.23
N GLU A 48 9.01 0.65 4.69
CA GLU A 48 8.68 1.86 5.46
C GLU A 48 7.85 2.85 4.63
N ILE A 49 8.16 3.03 3.34
CA ILE A 49 7.33 3.86 2.44
C ILE A 49 5.91 3.32 2.36
N VAL A 50 5.75 2.00 2.21
CA VAL A 50 4.43 1.37 2.13
C VAL A 50 3.66 1.55 3.43
N GLU A 51 4.28 1.33 4.58
CA GLU A 51 3.66 1.53 5.90
C GLU A 51 3.20 2.98 6.11
N VAL A 52 4.03 3.95 5.71
CA VAL A 52 3.68 5.38 5.80
C VAL A 52 2.47 5.71 4.90
N LEU A 53 2.43 5.19 3.68
CA LEU A 53 1.30 5.42 2.77
C LEU A 53 0.01 4.76 3.26
N LEU A 54 0.09 3.54 3.81
CA LEU A 54 -1.07 2.82 4.33
C LEU A 54 -1.62 3.45 5.61
N SER A 55 -0.76 3.90 6.54
CA SER A 55 -1.20 4.59 7.77
C SER A 55 -1.93 5.90 7.50
N LYS A 56 -1.73 6.50 6.32
CA LYS A 56 -2.42 7.70 5.84
C LYS A 56 -3.61 7.41 4.92
N HIS A 57 -4.03 6.16 4.82
CA HIS A 57 -5.10 5.71 3.92
C HIS A 57 -4.82 5.98 2.43
N GLN A 58 -3.57 6.22 2.04
CA GLN A 58 -3.16 6.42 0.64
C GLN A 58 -2.92 5.08 -0.06
N VAL A 59 -3.92 4.19 -0.02
CA VAL A 59 -3.80 2.78 -0.45
C VAL A 59 -3.40 2.65 -1.91
N LEU A 60 -3.97 3.47 -2.82
CA LEU A 60 -3.61 3.47 -4.23
C LEU A 60 -2.16 3.96 -4.46
N ALA A 61 -1.69 4.91 -3.66
CA ALA A 61 -0.31 5.39 -3.77
C ALA A 61 0.68 4.29 -3.35
N ALA A 62 0.39 3.59 -2.25
CA ALA A 62 1.17 2.43 -1.82
C ALA A 62 1.22 1.35 -2.90
N LEU A 63 0.06 1.03 -3.49
CA LEU A 63 -0.04 0.01 -4.53
C LEU A 63 0.76 0.37 -5.79
N ARG A 64 0.67 1.63 -6.25
CA ARG A 64 1.46 2.14 -7.38
C ARG A 64 2.96 2.11 -7.10
N PHE A 65 3.36 2.47 -5.88
CA PHE A 65 4.77 2.45 -5.48
C PHE A 65 5.35 1.03 -5.57
N ILE A 66 4.69 0.05 -4.96
CA ILE A 66 5.09 -1.36 -5.01
C ILE A 66 5.17 -1.88 -6.45
N ARG A 67 4.19 -1.53 -7.29
CA ARG A 67 4.22 -1.92 -8.70
C ARG A 67 5.42 -1.33 -9.42
N GLY A 68 5.79 -0.08 -9.10
CA GLY A 68 6.95 0.60 -9.67
C GLY A 68 8.30 -0.05 -9.32
N ILE A 69 8.41 -0.65 -8.14
CA ILE A 69 9.62 -1.38 -7.69
C ILE A 69 9.58 -2.89 -8.01
N GLY A 70 8.51 -3.38 -8.65
CA GLY A 70 8.34 -4.79 -9.00
C GLY A 70 7.87 -5.72 -7.86
N GLY A 71 7.74 -5.23 -6.61
CA GLY A 71 7.44 -6.04 -5.42
C GLY A 71 6.00 -6.54 -5.27
N HIS A 72 5.13 -6.32 -6.26
CA HIS A 72 3.69 -6.57 -6.17
C HIS A 72 3.28 -8.04 -5.90
N ASP A 73 4.18 -9.00 -6.10
CA ASP A 73 3.93 -10.42 -5.85
C ASP A 73 4.23 -10.88 -4.41
N ASN A 74 4.88 -10.04 -3.58
CA ASN A 74 5.28 -10.42 -2.22
C ASN A 74 4.60 -9.59 -1.11
N ILE A 75 3.63 -8.74 -1.46
CA ILE A 75 2.97 -7.87 -0.48
C ILE A 75 1.85 -8.60 0.28
N SER A 76 1.64 -8.20 1.53
CA SER A 76 0.52 -8.69 2.34
C SER A 76 -0.79 -8.08 1.86
N ALA A 77 -1.72 -8.91 1.38
CA ALA A 77 -3.04 -8.44 0.97
C ALA A 77 -3.84 -7.84 2.13
N ARG A 78 -3.73 -8.46 3.31
CA ARG A 78 -4.41 -8.03 4.53
C ARG A 78 -4.15 -6.56 4.87
N LYS A 79 -2.89 -6.11 4.89
CA LYS A 79 -2.54 -4.71 5.23
C LYS A 79 -3.24 -3.70 4.31
N PHE A 80 -3.33 -4.02 3.02
CA PHE A 80 -3.98 -3.17 2.03
C PHE A 80 -5.51 -3.18 2.17
N LEU A 81 -6.09 -4.35 2.43
CA LEU A 81 -7.53 -4.50 2.63
C LEU A 81 -8.00 -3.87 3.94
N ASP A 82 -7.22 -3.97 5.01
CA ASP A 82 -7.44 -3.28 6.28
C ASP A 82 -7.43 -1.76 6.07
N ALA A 83 -6.38 -1.23 5.44
CA ALA A 83 -6.28 0.20 5.16
C ALA A 83 -7.41 0.71 4.24
N ALA A 84 -7.80 -0.09 3.24
CA ALA A 84 -8.91 0.24 2.35
C ALA A 84 -10.27 0.22 3.08
N LYS A 85 -10.51 -0.77 3.94
CA LYS A 85 -11.75 -0.86 4.72
C LYS A 85 -11.91 0.33 5.68
N GLN A 86 -10.82 0.80 6.28
CA GLN A 86 -10.82 1.97 7.17
C GLN A 86 -11.14 3.28 6.45
N THR A 87 -11.01 3.35 5.11
CA THR A 87 -11.40 4.55 4.35
C THR A 87 -12.90 4.71 4.19
N GLU A 88 -13.68 3.66 4.51
CA GLU A 88 -15.13 3.57 4.28
C GLU A 88 -15.54 3.78 2.80
N ASP A 89 -14.59 3.75 1.87
CA ASP A 89 -14.83 3.80 0.43
C ASP A 89 -14.95 2.38 -0.13
N ASN A 90 -16.20 1.96 -0.35
CA ASN A 90 -16.53 0.65 -0.91
C ASN A 90 -15.89 0.43 -2.29
N MET A 91 -15.77 1.46 -3.14
CA MET A 91 -15.17 1.32 -4.47
C MET A 91 -13.66 1.15 -4.38
N LEU A 92 -13.01 1.86 -3.45
CA LEU A 92 -11.60 1.63 -3.16
C LEU A 92 -11.38 0.21 -2.65
N PHE A 93 -12.16 -0.25 -1.66
CA PHE A 93 -12.06 -1.61 -1.14
C PHE A 93 -12.25 -2.66 -2.24
N TYR A 94 -13.29 -2.51 -3.08
CA TYR A 94 -13.54 -3.39 -4.21
C TYR A 94 -12.33 -3.45 -5.15
N THR A 95 -11.78 -2.28 -5.52
CA THR A 95 -10.63 -2.19 -6.44
C THR A 95 -9.40 -2.91 -5.88
N ILE A 96 -9.09 -2.71 -4.60
CA ILE A 96 -7.97 -3.35 -3.93
C ILE A 96 -8.19 -4.85 -3.80
N PHE A 97 -9.40 -5.29 -3.45
CA PHE A 97 -9.76 -6.70 -3.39
C PHE A 97 -9.59 -7.40 -4.74
N ARG A 98 -10.11 -6.80 -5.82
CA ARG A 98 -9.96 -7.30 -7.19
C ARG A 98 -8.51 -7.40 -7.64
N PHE A 99 -7.67 -6.43 -7.25
CA PHE A 99 -6.25 -6.47 -7.54
C PHE A 99 -5.59 -7.74 -6.95
N PHE A 100 -5.93 -8.09 -5.70
CA PHE A 100 -5.38 -9.28 -5.07
C PHE A 100 -5.98 -10.59 -5.62
N GLU A 101 -7.26 -10.63 -5.96
CA GLU A 101 -7.83 -11.80 -6.67
C GLU A 101 -7.09 -12.06 -7.99
N GLN A 102 -6.83 -11.01 -8.78
CA GLN A 102 -6.09 -11.14 -10.04
C GLN A 102 -4.65 -11.60 -9.82
N ARG A 103 -3.97 -11.07 -8.80
CA ARG A 103 -2.63 -11.54 -8.41
C ARG A 103 -2.66 -13.02 -8.02
N ASN A 104 -3.61 -13.43 -7.19
CA ASN A 104 -3.74 -14.81 -6.73
C ASN A 104 -4.01 -15.76 -7.90
N GLN A 105 -4.90 -15.37 -8.83
CA GLN A 105 -5.15 -16.11 -10.06
C GLN A 105 -3.87 -16.24 -10.91
N ARG A 106 -3.09 -15.17 -11.05
CA ARG A 106 -1.84 -15.18 -11.81
C ARG A 106 -0.75 -16.05 -11.19
N LEU A 107 -0.61 -16.00 -9.86
CA LEU A 107 0.44 -16.72 -9.14
C LEU A 107 0.10 -18.19 -8.89
N ARG A 108 -1.16 -18.51 -8.63
CA ARG A 108 -1.61 -19.84 -8.15
C ARG A 108 -2.66 -20.49 -9.04
N GLY A 109 -3.18 -19.81 -10.05
CA GLY A 109 -4.32 -20.30 -10.84
C GLY A 109 -5.65 -20.25 -10.09
N ASN A 110 -5.68 -19.71 -8.86
CA ASN A 110 -6.85 -19.64 -7.99
C ASN A 110 -6.96 -18.23 -7.39
N PRO A 111 -8.10 -17.52 -7.56
CA PRO A 111 -8.23 -16.15 -7.08
C PRO A 111 -8.39 -16.07 -5.55
N ASN A 112 -8.70 -17.18 -4.90
CA ASN A 112 -8.95 -17.21 -3.46
C ASN A 112 -7.70 -16.86 -2.65
N PHE A 113 -7.94 -16.14 -1.55
CA PHE A 113 -6.95 -15.89 -0.52
C PHE A 113 -6.62 -17.19 0.21
N THR A 114 -5.35 -17.36 0.56
CA THR A 114 -4.96 -18.52 1.34
C THR A 114 -5.26 -18.28 2.82
N PRO A 115 -5.58 -19.31 3.62
CA PRO A 115 -5.81 -19.13 5.06
C PRO A 115 -4.63 -18.49 5.80
N GLY A 116 -3.40 -18.69 5.31
CA GLY A 116 -2.20 -18.05 5.89
C GLY A 116 -2.15 -16.53 5.72
N GLU A 117 -2.91 -15.96 4.79
CA GLU A 117 -2.99 -14.51 4.55
C GLU A 117 -3.96 -13.81 5.53
N HIS A 118 -4.76 -14.57 6.31
CA HIS A 118 -5.72 -14.05 7.29
C HIS A 118 -6.70 -13.01 6.71
N CYS A 119 -7.22 -13.28 5.51
CA CYS A 119 -8.11 -12.37 4.78
C CYS A 119 -9.60 -12.79 4.84
N GLU A 120 -9.96 -13.76 5.68
CA GLU A 120 -11.31 -14.34 5.74
C GLU A 120 -12.36 -13.27 6.08
N GLU A 121 -12.05 -12.37 7.02
CA GLU A 121 -12.93 -11.26 7.40
C GLU A 121 -13.17 -10.29 6.24
N HIS A 122 -12.15 -10.03 5.42
CA HIS A 122 -12.27 -9.17 4.23
C HIS A 122 -13.10 -9.84 3.13
N VAL A 123 -12.95 -11.15 2.95
CA VAL A 123 -13.79 -11.92 2.02
C VAL A 123 -15.25 -11.92 2.48
N ALA A 124 -15.51 -12.13 3.78
CA ALA A 124 -16.85 -12.05 4.34
C ALA A 124 -17.48 -10.66 4.15
N PHE A 125 -16.71 -9.60 4.43
CA PHE A 125 -17.13 -8.22 4.20
C PHE A 125 -17.42 -7.96 2.71
N PHE A 126 -16.56 -8.41 1.80
CA PHE A 126 -16.77 -8.28 0.36
C PHE A 126 -18.08 -8.94 -0.07
N LYS A 127 -18.34 -10.17 0.38
CA LYS A 127 -19.58 -10.90 0.09
C LYS A 127 -20.81 -10.19 0.64
N GLN A 128 -20.71 -9.62 1.84
CA GLN A 128 -21.81 -8.88 2.46
C GLN A 128 -22.16 -7.61 1.67
N VAL A 129 -21.16 -6.88 1.18
CA VAL A 129 -21.36 -5.58 0.50
C VAL A 129 -21.69 -5.74 -0.99
N PHE A 130 -21.02 -6.66 -1.68
CA PHE A 130 -21.11 -6.79 -3.15
C PHE A 130 -21.79 -8.09 -3.62
N GLY A 131 -22.04 -9.03 -2.72
CA GLY A 131 -22.62 -10.35 -3.01
C GLY A 131 -21.58 -11.39 -3.45
N ASP A 132 -21.89 -12.68 -3.24
CA ASP A 132 -21.01 -13.80 -3.64
C ASP A 132 -20.76 -13.84 -5.16
N GLN A 133 -21.68 -13.32 -5.97
CA GLN A 133 -21.56 -13.32 -7.43
C GLN A 133 -20.45 -12.39 -7.94
N ALA A 134 -20.04 -11.41 -7.13
CA ALA A 134 -19.00 -10.46 -7.49
C ALA A 134 -17.57 -11.03 -7.35
N LEU A 135 -17.41 -12.20 -6.73
CA LEU A 135 -16.12 -12.87 -6.58
C LEU A 135 -15.57 -13.35 -7.92
N MET A 136 -14.25 -13.28 -8.07
CA MET A 136 -13.59 -13.83 -9.25
C MET A 136 -13.76 -15.35 -9.27
N ARG A 137 -14.23 -15.87 -10.41
CA ARG A 137 -14.30 -17.32 -10.61
C ARG A 137 -12.92 -17.85 -11.01
N PRO A 138 -12.50 -19.01 -10.50
CA PRO A 138 -11.28 -19.66 -10.96
C PRO A 138 -11.38 -19.94 -12.46
N THR A 139 -10.32 -19.63 -13.20
CA THR A 139 -10.17 -20.11 -14.57
C THR A 139 -9.77 -21.59 -14.52
N THR A 140 -10.72 -22.49 -14.77
CA THR A 140 -10.42 -23.89 -15.08
C THR A 140 -9.73 -23.93 -16.45
N PHE A 141 -8.44 -24.28 -16.47
CA PHE A 141 -7.74 -24.70 -17.68
C PHE A 141 -7.93 -26.20 -17.89
#